data_AF-A0A2R6CK27-F1
#
_entry.id   AF-A0A2R6CK27-F1
#
_cell.length_a   1.000
_cell.length_b   1.000
_cell.length_c   1.000
_cell.angle_alpha   90.00
_cell.angle_beta   90.00
_cell.angle_gamma   90.00
#
_symmetry.space_group_name_H-M   'P 1'
#
loop_
_entity.id
_entity.type
_entity.pdbx_description
1 polymer ?
#
loop_
_entity_poly.entity_id
_entity_poly.type
_entity_poly.pdbx_seq_one_letter_code
_entity_poly.pdbx_strand_id
1 'polypeptide(L)'
;MGSAPGTGPRTESTSLPRWAAPLPDAVEDLGLRLVWLVVALNLGGTAFGFWFYRHQFAETPLVMWPFVPDSPVATLLAAAAFALWALGRANEYVTVLAFFGNLIFGLWTPWVLMVFAETSIANSGLAMHTFLVVSHLGMVVQALVLHRISEFRLPAVAVATAWYTLNLGTDYFFPVVGPEFPGGFLPVKPHHTWIPVPRDAVVAGSTTAFQVAALGAVSATILALFLSMSIRLLKLRSNWSRS
;
A
#
# COMPACT_ATOMS: atom_id res chain seq x y z
N MET A 1 -40.92 10.87 -20.25
CA MET A 1 -39.98 9.93 -20.88
C MET A 1 -38.70 10.68 -21.18
N GLY A 2 -37.74 10.63 -20.26
CA GLY A 2 -36.41 11.23 -20.44
C GLY A 2 -35.49 10.21 -21.09
N SER A 3 -34.95 10.56 -22.25
CA SER A 3 -34.01 9.76 -23.04
C SER A 3 -32.69 9.57 -22.29
N ALA A 4 -32.19 8.33 -22.28
CA ALA A 4 -30.86 7.98 -21.78
C ALA A 4 -29.76 8.64 -22.64
N PRO A 5 -28.65 9.13 -22.06
CA PRO A 5 -27.53 9.62 -22.84
C PRO A 5 -26.83 8.45 -23.55
N GLY A 6 -26.63 8.64 -24.85
CA GLY A 6 -26.23 7.62 -25.81
C GLY A 6 -24.87 6.98 -25.57
N THR A 7 -24.83 5.68 -25.85
CA THR A 7 -23.61 4.91 -26.07
C THR A 7 -22.99 5.30 -27.41
N GLY A 8 -22.12 6.31 -27.41
CA GLY A 8 -21.22 6.57 -28.53
C GLY A 8 -20.16 5.45 -28.67
N PRO A 9 -19.54 5.30 -29.85
CA PRO A 9 -18.48 4.31 -30.05
C PRO A 9 -17.34 4.57 -29.07
N ARG A 10 -16.93 3.53 -28.32
CA ARG A 10 -15.78 3.55 -27.42
C ARG A 10 -14.55 3.95 -28.25
N THR A 11 -14.14 5.21 -28.14
CA THR A 11 -12.89 5.71 -28.70
C THR A 11 -11.76 4.85 -28.17
N GLU A 12 -10.95 4.31 -29.07
CA GLU A 12 -9.78 3.49 -28.76
C GLU A 12 -8.97 4.12 -27.62
N SER A 13 -9.10 3.53 -26.43
CA SER A 13 -8.20 3.81 -25.32
C SER A 13 -6.82 3.40 -25.83
N THR A 14 -5.93 4.35 -26.02
CA THR A 14 -4.49 4.05 -26.08
C THR A 14 -4.12 3.53 -24.70
N SER A 15 -4.35 2.24 -24.50
CA SER A 15 -4.22 1.57 -23.22
C SER A 15 -2.77 1.67 -22.79
N LEU A 16 -2.56 1.98 -21.50
CA LEU A 16 -1.22 1.89 -20.93
C LEU A 16 -0.65 0.51 -21.26
N PRO A 17 0.66 0.40 -21.56
CA PRO A 17 1.30 -0.90 -21.75
C PRO A 17 1.00 -1.84 -20.58
N ARG A 18 0.85 -3.14 -20.85
CA ARG A 18 0.47 -4.14 -19.83
C ARG A 18 1.40 -4.18 -18.62
N TRP A 19 2.66 -3.76 -18.73
CA TRP A 19 3.54 -3.69 -17.57
C TRP A 19 3.20 -2.53 -16.61
N ALA A 20 2.57 -1.46 -17.11
CA ALA A 20 2.14 -0.30 -16.34
C ALA A 20 0.69 -0.43 -15.85
N ALA A 21 -0.16 -1.13 -16.61
CA ALA A 21 -1.53 -1.51 -16.23
C ALA A 21 -1.71 -3.02 -16.46
N PRO A 22 -1.25 -3.88 -15.51
CA PRO A 22 -1.24 -5.32 -15.69
C PRO A 22 -2.60 -5.99 -15.47
N LEU A 23 -3.56 -5.29 -14.87
CA LEU A 23 -4.90 -5.83 -14.67
C LEU A 23 -5.66 -5.86 -15.99
N PRO A 24 -6.47 -6.91 -16.26
CA PRO A 24 -7.42 -6.88 -17.35
C PRO A 24 -8.42 -5.74 -17.15
N ASP A 25 -8.77 -5.02 -18.24
CA ASP A 25 -9.75 -3.91 -18.19
C ASP A 25 -11.06 -4.31 -17.50
N ALA A 26 -11.51 -5.56 -17.69
CA ALA A 26 -12.72 -6.08 -17.05
C ALA A 26 -12.65 -6.08 -15.51
N VAL A 27 -11.46 -6.30 -14.93
CA VAL A 27 -11.24 -6.27 -13.48
C VAL A 27 -11.27 -4.83 -12.97
N GLU A 28 -10.59 -3.92 -13.68
CA GLU A 28 -10.62 -2.49 -13.35
C GLU A 28 -12.04 -1.93 -13.43
N ASP A 29 -12.76 -2.21 -14.52
CA ASP A 29 -14.14 -1.81 -14.74
C ASP A 29 -15.08 -2.38 -13.67
N LEU A 30 -14.91 -3.66 -13.29
CA LEU A 30 -15.71 -4.28 -12.24
C LEU A 30 -15.48 -3.59 -10.88
N GLY A 31 -14.23 -3.33 -10.52
CA GLY A 31 -13.87 -2.65 -9.29
C GLY A 31 -14.49 -1.24 -9.21
N LEU A 32 -14.39 -0.47 -10.29
CA LEU A 32 -14.97 0.88 -10.37
C LEU A 32 -16.50 0.86 -10.41
N ARG A 33 -17.14 -0.14 -11.03
CA ARG A 33 -18.60 -0.30 -10.99
C ARG A 33 -19.11 -0.66 -9.60
N LEU A 34 -18.32 -1.44 -8.84
CA LEU A 34 -18.63 -1.86 -7.48
C LEU A 34 -17.93 -0.97 -6.43
N VAL A 35 -17.65 0.29 -6.76
CA VAL A 35 -16.82 1.17 -5.92
C VAL A 35 -17.29 1.26 -4.47
N TRP A 36 -18.59 1.30 -4.20
CA TRP A 36 -19.11 1.35 -2.83
C TRP A 36 -18.89 0.06 -2.03
N LEU A 37 -18.91 -1.09 -2.71
CA LEU A 37 -18.51 -2.35 -2.09
C LEU A 37 -17.00 -2.35 -1.79
N VAL A 38 -16.17 -1.86 -2.72
CA VAL A 38 -14.73 -1.69 -2.49
C VAL A 38 -14.46 -0.76 -1.31
N VAL A 39 -15.17 0.36 -1.20
CA VAL A 39 -15.09 1.28 -0.05
C VAL A 39 -15.48 0.57 1.25
N ALA A 40 -16.62 -0.14 1.28
CA ALA A 40 -17.07 -0.86 2.46
C ALA A 40 -16.07 -1.93 2.91
N LEU A 41 -15.49 -2.69 1.97
CA LEU A 41 -14.46 -3.70 2.26
C LEU A 41 -13.19 -3.07 2.81
N ASN A 42 -12.75 -1.92 2.29
CA ASN A 42 -11.59 -1.21 2.82
C ASN A 42 -11.84 -0.65 4.22
N LEU A 43 -13.04 -0.14 4.51
CA LEU A 43 -13.40 0.31 5.86
C LEU A 43 -13.46 -0.87 6.84
N GLY A 44 -14.00 -2.02 6.42
CA GLY A 44 -13.96 -3.26 7.20
C GLY A 44 -12.53 -3.73 7.45
N GLY A 45 -11.68 -3.72 6.42
CA GLY A 45 -10.26 -4.03 6.52
C GLY A 45 -9.50 -3.06 7.42
N THR A 46 -9.82 -1.76 7.36
CA THR A 46 -9.27 -0.73 8.25
C THR A 46 -9.62 -1.05 9.69
N ALA A 47 -10.90 -1.28 10.00
CA ALA A 47 -11.35 -1.59 11.35
C ALA A 47 -10.71 -2.88 11.89
N PHE A 48 -10.68 -3.93 11.08
CA PHE A 48 -9.97 -5.18 11.41
C PHE A 48 -8.49 -4.92 11.66
N GLY A 49 -7.85 -4.12 10.81
CA GLY A 49 -6.44 -3.78 10.91
C GLY A 49 -6.11 -3.05 12.21
N PHE A 50 -6.86 -2.01 12.58
CA PHE A 50 -6.68 -1.35 13.88
C PHE A 50 -6.88 -2.30 15.05
N TRP A 51 -7.86 -3.20 14.98
CA TRP A 51 -8.00 -4.27 15.97
C TRP A 51 -6.78 -5.20 15.99
N PHE A 52 -6.24 -5.61 14.84
CA PHE A 52 -5.07 -6.48 14.74
C PHE A 52 -3.83 -5.84 15.39
N TYR A 53 -3.61 -4.54 15.15
CA TYR A 53 -2.49 -3.76 15.67
C TYR A 53 -2.64 -3.34 17.16
N ARG A 54 -3.76 -3.66 17.83
CA ARG A 54 -4.05 -3.22 19.21
C ARG A 54 -2.94 -3.54 20.22
N HIS A 55 -2.28 -4.70 20.07
CA HIS A 55 -1.21 -5.12 20.97
C HIS A 55 0.06 -4.28 20.75
N GLN A 56 0.38 -4.00 19.49
CA GLN A 56 1.49 -3.13 19.12
C GLN A 56 1.27 -1.69 19.60
N PHE A 57 0.05 -1.16 19.51
CA PHE A 57 -0.30 0.15 20.07
C PHE A 57 -0.10 0.21 21.59
N ALA A 58 -0.45 -0.86 22.32
CA ALA A 58 -0.29 -0.93 23.77
C ALA A 58 1.19 -0.91 24.21
N GLU A 59 2.10 -1.36 23.34
CA GLU A 59 3.54 -1.42 23.60
C GLU A 59 4.31 -0.23 22.99
N THR A 60 3.64 0.61 22.19
CA THR A 60 4.27 1.69 21.41
C THR A 60 3.90 3.06 21.98
N PRO A 61 4.87 3.98 22.16
CA PRO A 61 4.60 5.34 22.61
C PRO A 61 3.66 6.10 21.67
N LEU A 62 2.81 6.96 22.23
CA LEU A 62 1.84 7.76 21.48
C LEU A 62 2.46 8.55 20.31
N VAL A 63 3.68 9.08 20.48
CA VAL A 63 4.38 9.83 19.41
C VAL A 63 4.68 8.98 18.18
N MET A 64 4.77 7.65 18.33
CA MET A 64 5.05 6.70 17.25
C MET A 64 3.78 6.13 16.62
N TRP A 65 2.60 6.39 17.18
CA TRP A 65 1.34 5.87 16.66
C TRP A 65 1.07 6.21 15.18
N PRO A 66 1.47 7.38 14.63
CA PRO A 66 1.30 7.65 13.20
C PRO A 66 2.04 6.68 12.28
N PHE A 67 3.09 6.01 12.77
CA PHE A 67 3.88 5.04 11.99
C PHE A 67 3.44 3.60 12.22
N VAL A 68 2.65 3.31 13.27
CA VAL A 68 2.26 1.95 13.64
C VAL A 68 1.27 1.31 12.65
N PRO A 69 0.11 1.92 12.30
CA PRO A 69 -0.93 1.25 11.55
C PRO A 69 -0.69 1.34 10.03
N ASP A 70 0.28 0.58 9.51
CA ASP A 70 0.64 0.50 8.09
C ASP A 70 -0.56 0.19 7.16
N SER A 71 -0.92 -1.09 7.00
CA SER A 71 -2.03 -1.50 6.14
C SER A 71 -3.42 -0.97 6.54
N PRO A 72 -3.74 -0.71 7.83
CA PRO A 72 -4.98 -0.03 8.21
C PRO A 72 -5.07 1.39 7.62
N VAL A 73 -4.01 2.19 7.67
CA VAL A 73 -4.02 3.54 7.08
C VAL A 73 -4.06 3.46 5.56
N ALA A 74 -3.34 2.53 4.94
CA ALA A 74 -3.39 2.34 3.49
C ALA A 74 -4.80 2.00 2.98
N THR A 75 -5.50 1.08 3.64
CA THR A 75 -6.89 0.72 3.27
C THR A 75 -7.87 1.87 3.54
N LEU A 76 -7.69 2.63 4.63
CA LEU A 76 -8.47 3.85 4.88
C LEU A 76 -8.28 4.90 3.77
N LEU A 77 -7.04 5.10 3.31
CA LEU A 77 -6.74 6.01 2.20
C LEU A 77 -7.34 5.51 0.89
N ALA A 78 -7.35 4.20 0.62
CA ALA A 78 -8.03 3.63 -0.54
C ALA A 78 -9.54 3.86 -0.47
N ALA A 79 -10.18 3.61 0.67
CA ALA A 79 -11.59 3.92 0.88
C ALA A 79 -11.88 5.40 0.61
N ALA A 80 -11.05 6.30 1.14
CA ALA A 80 -11.18 7.74 0.93
C ALA A 80 -10.98 8.12 -0.56
N ALA A 81 -9.97 7.58 -1.23
CA ALA A 81 -9.69 7.86 -2.64
C ALA A 81 -10.86 7.45 -3.55
N PHE A 82 -11.36 6.23 -3.38
CA PHE A 82 -12.50 5.71 -4.15
C PHE A 82 -13.79 6.45 -3.85
N ALA A 83 -14.08 6.75 -2.58
CA ALA A 83 -15.28 7.51 -2.19
C ALA A 83 -15.23 8.95 -2.74
N LEU A 84 -14.10 9.64 -2.60
CA LEU A 84 -13.91 10.99 -3.14
C LEU A 84 -14.09 11.00 -4.65
N TRP A 85 -13.51 10.03 -5.37
CA TRP A 85 -13.71 9.90 -6.81
C TRP A 85 -15.17 9.64 -7.18
N ALA A 86 -15.84 8.69 -6.51
CA ALA A 86 -17.24 8.36 -6.78
C ALA A 86 -18.20 9.54 -6.51
N LEU A 87 -17.83 10.44 -5.60
CA LEU A 87 -18.57 11.67 -5.29
C LEU A 87 -18.20 12.86 -6.21
N GLY A 88 -17.37 12.67 -7.23
CA GLY A 88 -16.91 13.74 -8.13
C GLY A 88 -15.93 14.72 -7.47
N ARG A 89 -15.30 14.33 -6.35
CA ARG A 89 -14.39 15.13 -5.52
C ARG A 89 -13.00 14.51 -5.42
N ALA A 90 -12.55 13.83 -6.49
CA ALA A 90 -11.27 13.13 -6.54
C ALA A 90 -10.11 14.02 -6.06
N ASN A 91 -9.21 13.45 -5.27
CA ASN A 91 -8.07 14.16 -4.69
C ASN A 91 -6.76 13.42 -4.97
N GLU A 92 -5.87 14.06 -5.74
CA GLU A 92 -4.59 13.46 -6.16
C GLU A 92 -3.69 13.04 -5.00
N TYR A 93 -3.62 13.83 -3.91
CA TYR A 93 -2.76 13.48 -2.77
C TYR A 93 -3.26 12.23 -2.06
N VAL A 94 -4.56 12.15 -1.81
CA VAL A 94 -5.19 10.98 -1.17
C VAL A 94 -5.02 9.75 -2.06
N THR A 95 -5.28 9.87 -3.36
CA THR A 95 -5.19 8.75 -4.30
C THR A 95 -3.76 8.24 -4.46
N VAL A 96 -2.76 9.13 -4.54
CA VAL A 96 -1.36 8.72 -4.67
C VAL A 96 -0.81 8.14 -3.36
N LEU A 97 -1.20 8.68 -2.20
CA LEU A 97 -0.88 8.08 -0.90
C LEU A 97 -1.51 6.69 -0.75
N ALA A 98 -2.75 6.51 -1.21
CA ALA A 98 -3.43 5.22 -1.25
C ALA A 98 -2.70 4.24 -2.18
N PHE A 99 -2.30 4.69 -3.38
CA PHE A 99 -1.55 3.87 -4.33
C PHE A 99 -0.27 3.32 -3.71
N PHE A 100 0.55 4.19 -3.12
CA PHE A 100 1.80 3.77 -2.51
C PHE A 100 1.56 2.79 -1.35
N GLY A 101 0.70 3.12 -0.39
CA GLY A 101 0.50 2.29 0.79
C GLY A 101 -0.08 0.91 0.47
N ASN A 102 -1.07 0.87 -0.44
CA ASN A 102 -1.68 -0.40 -0.81
C ASN A 102 -0.74 -1.28 -1.61
N LEU A 103 0.13 -0.70 -2.44
CA LEU A 103 1.13 -1.47 -3.17
C LEU A 103 2.27 -1.93 -2.25
N ILE A 104 2.80 -1.04 -1.39
CA ILE A 104 3.92 -1.34 -0.49
C ILE A 104 3.50 -2.42 0.51
N PHE A 105 2.49 -2.17 1.33
CA PHE A 105 2.09 -3.10 2.38
C PHE A 105 1.36 -4.33 1.81
N GLY A 106 0.67 -4.17 0.67
CA GLY A 106 0.03 -5.27 -0.06
C GLY A 106 1.03 -6.28 -0.63
N LEU A 107 2.24 -5.86 -0.99
CA LEU A 107 3.33 -6.76 -1.43
C LEU A 107 4.18 -7.24 -0.26
N TRP A 108 4.49 -6.34 0.68
CA TRP A 108 5.36 -6.65 1.81
C TRP A 108 4.78 -7.73 2.72
N THR A 109 3.47 -7.66 3.03
CA THR A 109 2.85 -8.61 3.96
C THR A 109 2.89 -10.04 3.40
N PRO A 110 2.41 -10.33 2.18
CA PRO A 110 2.57 -11.66 1.58
C PRO A 110 4.03 -12.09 1.47
N TRP A 111 4.95 -11.19 1.13
CA TRP A 111 6.39 -11.50 1.10
C TRP A 111 6.89 -12.07 2.44
N VAL A 112 6.68 -11.34 3.54
CA VAL A 112 7.13 -11.77 4.87
C VAL A 112 6.39 -13.02 5.33
N LEU A 113 5.07 -13.07 5.15
CA LEU A 113 4.29 -14.22 5.59
C LEU A 113 4.66 -15.50 4.83
N MET A 114 4.96 -15.42 3.54
CA MET A 114 5.36 -16.58 2.75
C MET A 114 6.80 -17.03 3.03
N VAL A 115 7.74 -16.10 3.22
CA VAL A 115 9.12 -16.44 3.60
C VAL A 115 9.16 -17.13 4.96
N PHE A 116 8.29 -16.74 5.90
CA PHE A 116 8.20 -17.31 7.25
C PHE A 116 6.89 -18.05 7.49
N ALA A 117 6.41 -18.79 6.49
CA ALA A 117 5.08 -19.40 6.49
C ALA A 117 4.85 -20.35 7.66
N GLU A 118 5.81 -21.22 7.97
CA GLU A 118 5.69 -22.18 9.07
C GLU A 118 5.42 -21.48 10.41
N THR A 119 6.24 -20.47 10.75
CA THR A 119 6.09 -19.72 12.00
C THR A 119 4.85 -18.84 12.00
N SER A 120 4.53 -18.21 10.86
CA SER A 120 3.31 -17.42 10.72
C SER A 120 2.05 -18.25 10.96
N ILE A 121 1.97 -19.44 10.36
CA ILE A 121 0.86 -20.38 10.52
C ILE A 121 0.82 -20.92 11.95
N ALA A 122 1.97 -21.22 12.56
CA ALA A 122 2.03 -21.66 13.96
C ALA A 122 1.51 -20.59 14.93
N ASN A 123 1.85 -19.31 14.70
CA ASN A 123 1.48 -18.21 15.60
C ASN A 123 0.02 -17.77 15.45
N SER A 124 -0.54 -17.82 14.24
CA SER A 124 -1.84 -17.21 13.92
C SER A 124 -2.91 -18.18 13.41
N GLY A 125 -2.51 -19.41 13.08
CA GLY A 125 -3.36 -20.40 12.42
C GLY A 125 -3.45 -20.18 10.90
N LEU A 126 -3.73 -21.28 10.17
CA LEU A 126 -3.80 -21.27 8.71
C LEU A 126 -4.86 -20.29 8.16
N ALA A 127 -6.01 -20.19 8.83
CA ALA A 127 -7.08 -19.29 8.41
C ALA A 127 -6.66 -17.81 8.45
N MET A 128 -6.02 -17.37 9.55
CA MET A 128 -5.54 -16.00 9.68
C MET A 128 -4.40 -15.71 8.71
N HIS A 129 -3.43 -16.62 8.59
CA HIS A 129 -2.35 -16.51 7.62
C HIS A 129 -2.88 -16.33 6.19
N THR A 130 -3.81 -17.19 5.78
CA THR A 130 -4.41 -17.16 4.43
C THR A 130 -5.21 -15.88 4.22
N PHE A 131 -6.00 -15.47 5.21
CA PHE A 131 -6.74 -14.21 5.16
C PHE A 131 -5.80 -13.01 4.96
N LEU A 132 -4.69 -12.93 5.73
CA LEU A 132 -3.72 -11.85 5.61
C LEU A 132 -3.05 -11.84 4.23
N VAL A 133 -2.61 -13.00 3.73
CA VAL A 133 -2.00 -13.10 2.39
C VAL A 133 -2.98 -12.65 1.31
N VAL A 134 -4.20 -13.20 1.28
CA VAL A 134 -5.18 -12.92 0.22
C VAL A 134 -5.69 -11.48 0.29
N SER A 135 -6.00 -10.96 1.48
CA SER A 135 -6.48 -9.58 1.64
C SER A 135 -5.43 -8.55 1.20
N HIS A 136 -4.14 -8.79 1.49
CA HIS A 136 -3.05 -7.91 1.05
C HIS A 136 -2.77 -8.01 -0.44
N LEU A 137 -2.91 -9.18 -1.06
CA LEU A 137 -2.93 -9.27 -2.53
C LEU A 137 -4.12 -8.49 -3.14
N GLY A 138 -5.27 -8.47 -2.46
CA GLY A 138 -6.38 -7.58 -2.79
C GLY A 138 -6.01 -6.09 -2.75
N MET A 139 -5.18 -5.67 -1.78
CA MET A 139 -4.63 -4.31 -1.71
C MET A 139 -3.79 -3.98 -2.95
N VAL A 140 -2.96 -4.92 -3.43
CA VAL A 140 -2.18 -4.74 -4.66
C VAL A 140 -3.09 -4.55 -5.87
N VAL A 141 -4.13 -5.37 -6.00
CA VAL A 141 -5.10 -5.26 -7.11
C VAL A 141 -5.77 -3.89 -7.09
N GLN A 142 -6.30 -3.43 -5.95
CA GLN A 142 -6.93 -2.10 -5.92
C GLN A 142 -5.95 -0.96 -6.13
N ALA A 143 -4.69 -1.08 -5.66
CA ALA A 143 -3.66 -0.08 -5.91
C ALA A 143 -3.46 0.10 -7.42
N LEU A 144 -3.39 -1.00 -8.17
CA LEU A 144 -3.29 -0.97 -9.62
C LEU A 144 -4.52 -0.31 -10.25
N VAL A 145 -5.74 -0.52 -9.75
CA VAL A 145 -6.93 0.18 -10.27
C VAL A 145 -6.86 1.71 -10.10
N LEU A 146 -6.16 2.24 -9.08
CA LEU A 146 -6.10 3.68 -8.80
C LEU A 146 -5.49 4.50 -9.95
N HIS A 147 -4.75 3.89 -10.90
CA HIS A 147 -4.24 4.61 -12.08
C HIS A 147 -5.36 5.18 -12.95
N ARG A 148 -6.55 4.57 -12.92
CA ARG A 148 -7.73 5.01 -13.67
C ARG A 148 -8.33 6.31 -13.14
N ILE A 149 -8.05 6.65 -11.88
CA ILE A 149 -8.66 7.79 -11.18
C ILE A 149 -7.62 8.80 -10.67
N SER A 150 -6.35 8.65 -11.07
CA SER A 150 -5.22 9.49 -10.64
C SER A 150 -4.36 9.89 -11.82
N GLU A 151 -3.94 11.15 -11.89
CA GLU A 151 -2.95 11.60 -12.86
C GLU A 151 -1.51 11.43 -12.39
N PHE A 152 -1.29 11.01 -11.13
CA PHE A 152 0.04 10.90 -10.51
C PHE A 152 0.85 12.20 -10.64
N ARG A 153 0.22 13.32 -10.28
CA ARG A 153 0.89 14.63 -10.34
C ARG A 153 2.14 14.64 -9.45
N LEU A 154 3.23 15.23 -9.95
CA LEU A 154 4.54 15.22 -9.30
C LEU A 154 4.51 15.67 -7.83
N PRO A 155 3.78 16.74 -7.43
CA PRO A 155 3.70 17.11 -6.01
C PRO A 155 3.08 16.03 -5.12
N ALA A 156 2.05 15.31 -5.61
CA ALA A 156 1.42 14.23 -4.86
C ALA A 156 2.36 13.01 -4.76
N VAL A 157 3.08 12.68 -5.83
CA VAL A 157 4.10 11.63 -5.82
C VAL A 157 5.24 11.98 -4.87
N ALA A 158 5.68 13.24 -4.84
CA ALA A 158 6.72 13.70 -3.92
C ALA A 158 6.30 13.57 -2.45
N VAL A 159 5.06 13.96 -2.12
CA VAL A 159 4.50 13.80 -0.77
C VAL A 159 4.42 12.33 -0.37
N ALA A 160 3.90 11.46 -1.25
CA ALA A 160 3.84 10.03 -0.98
C ALA A 160 5.24 9.42 -0.82
N THR A 161 6.18 9.78 -1.69
CA THR A 161 7.57 9.31 -1.62
C THR A 161 8.21 9.69 -0.29
N ALA A 162 8.06 10.96 0.13
CA ALA A 162 8.59 11.44 1.42
C ALA A 162 7.97 10.68 2.60
N TRP A 163 6.65 10.52 2.61
CA TRP A 163 5.93 9.80 3.67
C TRP A 163 6.37 8.34 3.79
N TYR A 164 6.37 7.58 2.70
CA TYR A 164 6.72 6.16 2.74
C TYR A 164 8.22 5.91 2.91
N THR A 165 9.08 6.87 2.54
CA THR A 165 10.51 6.81 2.87
C THR A 165 10.75 7.05 4.36
N LEU A 166 9.99 7.96 4.99
CA LEU A 166 10.07 8.17 6.44
C LEU A 166 9.58 6.94 7.22
N ASN A 167 8.47 6.33 6.79
CA ASN A 167 7.96 5.07 7.35
C ASN A 167 9.01 3.95 7.20
N LEU A 168 9.52 3.71 5.99
CA LEU A 168 10.59 2.74 5.72
C LEU A 168 11.84 2.99 6.59
N GLY A 169 12.25 4.25 6.73
CA GLY A 169 13.37 4.64 7.57
C GLY A 169 13.15 4.29 9.03
N THR A 170 11.95 4.56 9.56
CA THR A 170 11.58 4.28 10.95
C THR A 170 11.47 2.78 11.22
N ASP A 171 10.98 2.01 10.25
CA ASP A 171 10.83 0.57 10.37
C ASP A 171 12.17 -0.17 10.40
N TYR A 172 13.09 0.19 9.49
CA TYR A 172 14.26 -0.66 9.20
C TYR A 172 15.62 -0.03 9.42
N PHE A 173 15.74 1.30 9.41
CA PHE A 173 17.06 1.95 9.27
C PHE A 173 17.45 2.83 10.46
N PHE A 174 16.52 3.59 11.01
CA PHE A 174 16.81 4.55 12.07
C PHE A 174 15.99 4.24 13.32
N PRO A 175 16.63 4.11 14.48
CA PRO A 175 15.92 4.15 15.74
C PRO A 175 15.45 5.59 15.98
N VAL A 176 14.19 5.88 15.67
CA VAL A 176 13.61 7.22 15.92
C VAL A 176 13.47 7.47 17.43
N VAL A 177 13.38 6.39 18.22
CA VAL A 177 13.16 6.43 19.66
C VAL A 177 14.04 5.31 20.29
N GLY A 178 14.74 5.48 21.44
CA GLY A 178 15.35 4.33 22.15
C GLY A 178 16.29 4.66 23.34
N PRO A 179 16.16 4.02 24.53
CA PRO A 179 17.12 4.21 25.63
C PRO A 179 18.47 3.48 25.42
N GLU A 180 18.53 2.52 24.50
CA GLU A 180 19.73 1.70 24.22
C GLU A 180 20.66 2.31 23.16
N PHE A 181 20.31 3.47 22.58
CA PHE A 181 21.11 4.14 21.55
C PHE A 181 21.63 5.51 22.04
N PRO A 182 22.94 5.67 22.26
CA PRO A 182 23.56 6.97 22.47
C PRO A 182 23.41 7.79 21.18
N GLY A 183 22.38 8.64 21.10
CA GLY A 183 22.06 9.47 19.93
C GLY A 183 20.62 9.42 19.42
N GLY A 184 19.72 8.63 20.03
CA GLY A 184 18.29 8.69 19.72
C GLY A 184 17.70 10.07 20.01
N PHE A 185 16.91 10.63 19.09
CA PHE A 185 16.28 11.95 19.30
C PHE A 185 15.22 11.93 20.42
N LEU A 186 14.68 10.76 20.78
CA LEU A 186 13.64 10.55 21.81
C LEU A 186 13.88 9.23 22.60
N PRO A 187 13.56 9.12 23.91
CA PRO A 187 13.98 7.98 24.76
C PRO A 187 12.92 6.86 24.96
N VAL A 188 12.74 5.92 24.02
CA VAL A 188 11.75 4.79 24.09
C VAL A 188 11.99 3.72 22.99
N LYS A 189 11.69 2.43 23.15
CA LYS A 189 12.08 1.36 22.18
C LYS A 189 11.79 1.62 20.66
N PRO A 190 12.66 1.16 19.73
CA PRO A 190 12.85 1.85 18.43
C PRO A 190 12.04 1.36 17.23
N HIS A 191 11.48 0.15 17.25
CA HIS A 191 11.08 -0.51 16.01
C HIS A 191 9.73 -1.18 16.15
N HIS A 192 8.80 -0.77 15.30
CA HIS A 192 7.42 -1.23 15.33
C HIS A 192 7.15 -2.32 14.28
N THR A 193 8.02 -2.55 13.27
CA THR A 193 7.83 -3.73 12.39
C THR A 193 7.88 -5.02 13.18
N TRP A 194 6.79 -5.78 13.14
CA TRP A 194 6.70 -7.14 13.66
C TRP A 194 6.79 -8.14 12.52
N ILE A 195 7.70 -9.10 12.65
CA ILE A 195 7.83 -10.22 11.71
C ILE A 195 7.66 -11.54 12.48
N PRO A 196 7.28 -12.66 11.83
CA PRO A 196 6.93 -13.89 12.53
C PRO A 196 8.06 -14.55 13.35
N VAL A 197 9.32 -14.16 13.10
CA VAL A 197 10.53 -14.75 13.69
C VAL A 197 11.40 -13.69 14.38
N PRO A 198 12.35 -14.06 15.25
CA PRO A 198 13.33 -13.11 15.80
C PRO A 198 14.07 -12.35 14.69
N ARG A 199 14.34 -11.06 14.90
CA ARG A 199 14.93 -10.18 13.87
C ARG A 199 16.33 -10.59 13.43
N ASP A 200 17.10 -11.15 14.35
CA ASP A 200 18.46 -11.65 14.19
C ASP A 200 18.52 -13.09 13.68
N ALA A 201 17.37 -13.76 13.50
CA ALA A 201 17.32 -15.12 12.96
C ALA A 201 17.99 -15.16 11.58
N VAL A 202 18.97 -16.05 11.42
CA VAL A 202 19.72 -16.20 10.17
C VAL A 202 18.85 -16.96 9.16
N VAL A 203 18.62 -16.36 7.99
CA VAL A 203 17.83 -16.94 6.90
C VAL A 203 18.73 -17.59 5.86
N ALA A 204 19.78 -16.89 5.43
CA ALA A 204 20.71 -17.37 4.41
C ALA A 204 22.09 -16.71 4.55
N GLY A 205 23.14 -17.51 4.74
CA GLY A 205 24.49 -16.99 4.98
C GLY A 205 24.55 -16.12 6.23
N SER A 206 24.90 -14.85 6.08
CA SER A 206 24.85 -13.84 7.15
C SER A 206 23.58 -12.97 7.13
N THR A 207 22.63 -13.27 6.25
CA THR A 207 21.41 -12.47 6.08
C THR A 207 20.41 -12.77 7.19
N THR A 208 19.98 -11.75 7.92
CA THR A 208 18.99 -11.87 8.99
C THR A 208 17.56 -11.75 8.48
N ALA A 209 16.59 -12.26 9.24
CA ALA A 209 15.17 -12.14 8.92
C ALA A 209 14.73 -10.68 8.78
N PHE A 210 15.30 -9.79 9.59
CA PHE A 210 15.04 -8.35 9.50
C PHE A 210 15.55 -7.75 8.18
N GLN A 211 16.73 -8.17 7.69
CA GLN A 211 17.25 -7.74 6.39
C GLN A 211 16.39 -8.25 5.23
N VAL A 212 15.86 -9.47 5.31
CA VAL A 212 14.93 -10.02 4.31
C VAL A 212 13.61 -9.25 4.27
N ALA A 213 13.08 -8.85 5.44
CA ALA A 213 11.89 -8.01 5.51
C ALA A 213 12.16 -6.59 4.97
N ALA A 214 13.31 -6.00 5.31
CA ALA A 214 13.75 -4.70 4.80
C ALA A 214 13.88 -4.69 3.28
N LEU A 215 14.47 -5.75 2.70
CA LEU A 215 14.60 -5.92 1.26
C LEU A 215 13.23 -5.88 0.57
N GLY A 216 12.22 -6.56 1.13
CA GLY A 216 10.85 -6.52 0.63
C GLY A 216 10.27 -5.10 0.64
N ALA A 217 10.45 -4.37 1.75
CA ALA A 217 9.91 -3.02 1.91
C ALA A 217 10.58 -2.00 0.97
N VAL A 218 11.91 -2.05 0.85
CA VAL A 218 12.68 -1.24 -0.10
C VAL A 218 12.24 -1.52 -1.53
N SER A 219 12.15 -2.80 -1.92
CA SER A 219 11.78 -3.20 -3.28
C SER A 219 10.37 -2.74 -3.64
N ALA A 220 9.40 -2.88 -2.72
CA ALA A 220 8.03 -2.44 -2.95
C ALA A 220 7.92 -0.90 -3.04
N THR A 221 8.71 -0.17 -2.25
CA THR A 221 8.77 1.31 -2.30
C THR A 221 9.35 1.80 -3.63
N ILE A 222 10.46 1.19 -4.09
CA ILE A 222 11.05 1.48 -5.39
C ILE A 222 10.05 1.18 -6.51
N LEU A 223 9.33 0.04 -6.43
CA LEU A 223 8.32 -0.32 -7.41
C LEU A 223 7.16 0.69 -7.46
N ALA A 224 6.67 1.15 -6.31
CA ALA A 224 5.62 2.17 -6.23
C ALA A 224 6.04 3.50 -6.88
N LEU A 225 7.25 3.96 -6.60
CA LEU A 225 7.81 5.16 -7.22
C LEU A 225 7.98 4.97 -8.74
N PHE A 226 8.58 3.85 -9.15
CA PHE A 226 8.81 3.55 -10.56
C PHE A 226 7.50 3.48 -11.35
N LEU A 227 6.49 2.75 -10.85
CA LEU A 227 5.20 2.60 -11.53
C LEU A 227 4.44 3.93 -11.60
N SER A 228 4.35 4.68 -10.50
CA SER A 228 3.64 5.97 -10.47
C SER A 228 4.23 6.97 -11.48
N MET A 229 5.56 7.09 -11.53
CA MET A 229 6.25 7.98 -12.47
C MET A 229 6.15 7.48 -13.91
N SER A 230 6.20 6.17 -14.13
CA SER A 230 6.03 5.55 -15.45
C SER A 230 4.63 5.81 -16.01
N ILE A 231 3.59 5.57 -15.20
CA ILE A 231 2.20 5.83 -15.57
C ILE A 231 2.02 7.31 -15.91
N ARG A 232 2.54 8.21 -15.07
CA ARG A 232 2.51 9.65 -15.33
C ARG A 232 3.12 10.01 -16.69
N LEU A 233 4.31 9.49 -16.98
CA LEU A 233 5.02 9.75 -18.25
C LEU A 233 4.22 9.24 -19.44
N LEU A 234 3.64 8.04 -19.35
CA LEU A 234 2.83 7.43 -20.40
C LEU A 234 1.55 8.23 -20.67
N LYS A 235 0.86 8.66 -19.60
CA LYS A 235 -0.31 9.54 -19.70
C LYS A 235 0.02 10.87 -20.37
N LEU A 236 1.16 11.48 -20.00
CA LEU A 236 1.65 12.68 -20.67
C LEU A 236 1.86 12.44 -22.16
N ARG A 237 2.65 11.43 -22.54
CA ARG A 237 2.94 11.13 -23.97
C ARG A 237 1.66 10.94 -24.79
N SER A 238 0.69 10.22 -24.25
CA SER A 238 -0.61 10.00 -24.90
C SER A 238 -1.43 11.28 -25.08
N ASN A 239 -1.32 12.24 -24.16
CA ASN A 239 -1.99 13.54 -24.29
C ASN A 239 -1.30 14.41 -25.34
N TRP A 240 0.04 14.41 -25.39
CA TRP A 240 0.83 15.13 -26.39
C TRP A 240 0.59 14.61 -27.82
N SER A 241 0.41 13.30 -28.01
CA SER A 241 0.09 12.75 -29.34
C SER A 241 -1.31 13.11 -29.84
N ARG A 242 -2.18 13.63 -28.97
CA ARG A 242 -3.58 13.98 -29.26
C ARG A 242 -3.81 15.49 -29.45
N SER A 243 -2.81 16.33 -29.17
CA SER A 243 -2.82 17.79 -29.36
C SER A 243 -2.13 18.19 -30.65
#